data_AF-F4W4U9-F1
#
_entry.id   AF-F4W4U9-F1
#
_cell.length_a   1.000
_cell.length_b   1.000
_cell.length_c   1.000
_cell.angle_alpha   90.00
_cell.angle_beta   90.00
_cell.angle_gamma   90.00
#
_symmetry.space_group_name_H-M   'P 1'
#
loop_
_entity.id
_entity.type
_entity.pdbx_description
1 polymer ?
#
loop_
_entity_poly.entity_id
_entity_poly.type
_entity_poly.pdbx_seq_one_letter_code
_entity_poly.pdbx_strand_id
1 'polypeptide(L)'
;MELNLQQRVCIKFCVKNGFNGAKTLEMLGNCFGSDVLKKTTVYEWHERFRSGREFVEDNERSGRPSTSKTDENINKVREMLANNRKLTIRELAEDLNIAYGSVQDIVVNDLGLRRVAAKRVNGELQMSQDRKNHVVFSRKNTIQQPSNSSDMAPCDFFLFDRVKKPLRGTRFNSRKEVMEKSKTALVAIPIIEFQKCFESWIKRWYKCVAVAGEYFEGDNITFDE
;
A
#
# COMPACT_ATOMS: atom_id res chain seq x y z
N MET A 1 -20.82 27.26 16.16
CA MET A 1 -19.86 26.29 16.74
C MET A 1 -18.74 27.00 17.48
N GLU A 2 -18.19 28.08 16.90
CA GLU A 2 -17.09 28.88 17.46
C GLU A 2 -17.45 29.61 18.77
N LEU A 3 -18.65 30.21 18.87
CA LEU A 3 -19.09 30.93 20.07
C LEU A 3 -19.20 30.04 21.33
N ASN A 4 -19.67 28.80 21.16
CA ASN A 4 -19.74 27.84 22.27
C ASN A 4 -18.36 27.42 22.76
N LEU A 5 -17.38 27.32 21.84
CA LEU A 5 -16.01 26.99 22.19
C LEU A 5 -15.36 28.15 22.96
N GLN A 6 -15.54 29.40 22.50
CA GLN A 6 -15.06 30.60 23.19
C GLN A 6 -15.62 30.71 24.61
N GLN A 7 -16.93 30.48 24.80
CA GLN A 7 -17.52 30.48 26.14
C GLN A 7 -16.95 29.39 27.04
N ARG A 8 -16.66 28.18 26.52
CA ARG A 8 -15.99 27.13 27.30
C ARG A 8 -14.55 27.50 27.67
N VAL A 9 -13.82 28.24 26.82
CA VAL A 9 -12.50 28.81 27.19
C VAL A 9 -12.66 29.77 28.37
N CYS A 10 -13.66 30.65 28.34
CA CYS A 10 -13.96 31.55 29.46
C CYS A 10 -14.32 30.79 30.74
N ILE A 11 -15.09 29.70 30.66
CA ILE A 11 -15.37 28.83 31.82
C ILE A 11 -14.07 28.24 32.38
N LYS A 12 -13.19 27.73 31.52
CA LYS A 12 -11.88 27.19 31.93
C LYS A 12 -11.03 28.27 32.63
N PHE A 13 -11.03 29.49 32.10
CA PHE A 13 -10.38 30.64 32.73
C PHE A 13 -10.97 30.92 34.12
N CYS A 14 -12.29 30.96 34.27
CA CYS A 14 -12.94 31.22 35.56
C CYS A 14 -12.60 30.15 36.61
N VAL A 15 -12.57 28.86 36.22
CA VAL A 15 -12.17 27.75 37.10
C VAL A 15 -10.72 27.90 37.55
N LYS A 16 -9.79 28.24 36.64
CA LYS A 16 -8.37 28.47 36.99
C LYS A 16 -8.17 29.65 37.94
N ASN A 17 -9.05 30.64 37.91
CA ASN A 17 -9.04 31.78 38.83
C ASN A 17 -9.78 31.50 40.15
N GLY A 18 -10.27 30.28 40.38
CA GLY A 18 -10.95 29.90 41.63
C GLY A 18 -12.39 30.41 41.75
N PHE A 19 -12.99 30.93 40.67
CA PHE A 19 -14.38 31.38 40.71
C PHE A 19 -15.35 30.20 40.79
N ASN A 20 -16.42 30.35 41.57
CA ASN A 20 -17.49 29.36 41.65
C ASN A 20 -18.38 29.37 40.39
N GLY A 21 -19.19 28.33 40.22
CA GLY A 21 -20.04 28.18 39.02
C GLY A 21 -21.08 29.30 38.86
N ALA A 22 -21.58 29.87 39.97
CA ALA A 22 -22.53 30.98 39.92
C ALA A 22 -21.86 32.26 39.40
N LYS A 23 -20.65 32.59 39.88
CA LYS A 23 -19.87 33.74 39.42
C LYS A 23 -19.43 33.57 37.97
N THR A 24 -19.11 32.34 37.56
CA THR A 24 -18.77 32.01 36.17
C THR A 24 -19.95 32.27 35.24
N LEU A 25 -21.17 31.87 35.63
CA LEU A 25 -22.39 32.15 34.86
C LEU A 25 -22.70 33.65 34.76
N GLU A 26 -22.51 34.40 35.86
CA GLU A 26 -22.67 35.86 35.88
C GLU A 26 -21.68 36.54 34.93
N MET A 27 -20.40 36.15 34.98
CA MET A 27 -19.35 36.70 34.09
C MET A 27 -19.62 36.37 32.62
N LEU A 28 -20.07 35.15 32.32
CA LEU A 28 -20.52 34.80 30.97
C LEU A 28 -21.72 35.64 30.54
N GLY A 29 -22.69 35.84 31.43
CA GLY A 29 -23.84 36.75 31.28
C GLY A 29 -23.43 38.13 30.80
N ASN A 30 -22.47 38.74 31.50
CA ASN A 30 -21.99 40.08 31.20
C ASN A 30 -21.21 40.15 29.88
N CYS A 31 -20.47 39.10 29.51
CA CYS A 31 -19.66 39.09 28.30
C CYS A 31 -20.45 38.71 27.03
N PHE A 32 -21.38 37.76 27.11
CA PHE A 32 -22.05 37.16 25.94
C PHE A 32 -23.56 37.46 25.88
N GLY A 33 -24.13 38.14 26.88
CA GLY A 33 -25.52 38.63 26.86
C GLY A 33 -26.56 37.54 26.62
N SER A 34 -27.32 37.65 25.52
CA SER A 34 -28.38 36.70 25.16
C SER A 34 -27.86 35.36 24.63
N ASP A 35 -26.60 35.30 24.18
CA ASP A 35 -26.02 34.12 23.52
C ASP A 35 -25.29 33.18 24.50
N VAL A 36 -25.52 33.35 25.80
CA VAL A 36 -24.87 32.58 26.86
C VAL A 36 -25.32 31.12 26.85
N LEU A 37 -24.36 30.22 27.08
CA LEU A 37 -24.64 28.79 27.29
C LEU A 37 -25.69 28.60 28.39
N LYS A 38 -26.59 27.63 28.18
CA LYS A 38 -27.59 27.27 29.19
C LYS A 38 -26.91 26.99 30.53
N LYS A 39 -27.56 27.42 31.62
CA LYS A 39 -27.08 27.25 32.99
C LYS A 39 -26.55 25.82 33.22
N THR A 40 -27.31 24.79 32.86
CA THR A 40 -26.89 23.38 33.00
C THR A 40 -25.55 23.09 32.33
N THR A 41 -25.36 23.53 31.08
CA THR A 41 -24.11 23.36 30.33
C THR A 41 -22.94 24.10 30.99
N VAL A 42 -23.16 25.30 31.53
CA VAL A 42 -22.11 26.05 32.23
C VAL A 42 -21.62 25.29 33.47
N TYR A 43 -22.55 24.78 34.28
CA TYR A 43 -22.19 24.00 35.49
C TYR A 43 -21.53 22.66 35.15
N GLU A 44 -22.01 21.94 34.13
CA GLU A 44 -21.36 20.70 33.67
C GLU A 44 -19.92 20.93 33.21
N TRP A 45 -19.67 21.99 32.44
CA TRP A 45 -18.31 22.31 31.99
C TRP A 45 -17.43 22.83 33.12
N HIS A 46 -17.99 23.66 34.03
CA HIS A 46 -17.29 24.13 35.23
C HIS A 46 -16.80 22.96 36.08
N GLU A 47 -17.67 21.98 36.33
CA GLU A 47 -17.32 20.79 37.12
C GLU A 47 -16.33 19.88 36.39
N ARG A 48 -16.46 19.69 35.07
CA ARG A 48 -15.48 18.94 34.27
C ARG A 48 -14.08 19.55 34.35
N PHE A 49 -13.97 20.88 34.24
CA PHE A 49 -12.68 21.56 34.38
C PHE A 49 -12.15 21.52 35.82
N ARG A 50 -13.04 21.61 36.83
CA ARG A 50 -12.66 21.43 38.24
C ARG A 50 -12.15 20.02 38.52
N SER A 51 -12.73 19.01 37.87
CA SER A 51 -12.32 17.61 37.94
C SER A 51 -11.03 17.29 37.14
N GLY A 52 -10.34 18.30 36.61
CA GLY A 52 -9.03 18.16 35.98
C GLY A 52 -9.02 17.98 34.47
N ARG A 53 -10.17 18.11 33.78
CA ARG A 53 -10.18 18.11 32.31
C ARG A 53 -9.47 19.36 31.77
N GLU A 54 -8.66 19.23 30.71
CA GLU A 54 -8.01 20.38 30.08
C GLU A 54 -8.59 20.76 28.70
N PHE A 55 -9.14 19.81 27.97
CA PHE A 55 -9.64 20.03 26.61
C PHE A 55 -11.01 20.74 26.62
N VAL A 56 -11.17 21.71 25.70
CA VAL A 56 -12.38 22.53 25.53
C VAL A 56 -13.35 21.93 24.51
N GLU A 57 -12.85 21.04 23.67
CA GLU A 57 -13.62 20.31 22.67
C GLU A 57 -14.49 19.22 23.30
N ASP A 58 -15.53 18.79 22.58
CA ASP A 58 -16.32 17.63 22.99
C ASP A 58 -15.43 16.37 22.98
N ASN A 59 -15.70 15.41 23.88
CA ASN A 59 -15.08 14.10 23.77
C ASN A 59 -15.54 13.44 22.46
N GLU A 60 -14.71 12.52 21.95
CA GLU A 60 -15.14 11.63 20.87
C GLU A 60 -16.49 11.02 21.23
N ARG A 61 -17.47 11.22 20.34
CA ARG A 61 -18.79 10.62 20.53
C ARG A 61 -18.65 9.14 20.28
N SER A 62 -19.10 8.33 21.24
CA SER A 62 -19.32 6.91 20.99
C SER A 62 -20.36 6.78 19.88
N GLY A 63 -19.91 6.44 18.68
CA GLY A 63 -20.79 6.12 17.56
C GLY A 63 -21.55 4.82 17.82
N ARG A 64 -22.49 4.48 16.93
CA ARG A 64 -23.11 3.15 16.94
C ARG A 64 -22.02 2.11 16.68
N PRO A 65 -21.82 1.11 17.56
CA PRO A 65 -20.86 0.05 17.30
C PRO A 65 -21.24 -0.66 16.00
N SER A 66 -20.28 -0.83 15.10
CA SER A 66 -20.50 -1.59 13.88
C SER A 66 -20.61 -3.07 14.25
N THR A 67 -21.76 -3.68 13.98
CA THR A 67 -21.98 -5.13 14.22
C THR A 67 -21.14 -6.00 13.29
N SER A 68 -20.70 -5.44 12.16
CA SER A 68 -20.00 -6.18 11.11
C SER A 68 -18.47 -6.06 11.22
N LYS A 69 -17.95 -4.95 11.75
CA LYS A 69 -16.51 -4.66 11.91
C LYS A 69 -16.05 -4.88 13.34
N THR A 70 -16.30 -6.07 13.89
CA THR A 70 -15.70 -6.48 15.17
C THR A 70 -14.25 -6.88 14.93
N ASP A 71 -13.39 -6.74 15.95
CA ASP A 71 -11.99 -7.19 15.87
C ASP A 71 -11.88 -8.68 15.51
N GLU A 72 -12.85 -9.48 15.95
CA GLU A 72 -12.95 -10.89 15.59
C GLU A 72 -13.13 -11.10 14.08
N ASN A 73 -14.06 -10.36 13.46
CA ASN A 73 -14.30 -10.44 12.02
C ASN A 73 -13.11 -9.93 11.21
N ILE A 74 -12.44 -8.86 11.68
CA ILE A 74 -11.23 -8.34 11.05
C ILE A 74 -10.12 -9.39 11.07
N ASN A 75 -9.92 -10.07 12.20
CA ASN A 75 -8.92 -11.12 12.34
C ASN A 75 -9.23 -12.32 11.45
N LYS A 76 -10.50 -12.75 11.37
CA LYS A 76 -10.91 -13.85 10.46
C LYS A 76 -10.63 -13.52 9.00
N VAL A 77 -10.96 -12.31 8.54
CA VAL A 77 -10.64 -11.86 7.17
C VAL A 77 -9.12 -11.88 6.94
N ARG A 78 -8.33 -11.43 7.93
CA ARG A 78 -6.86 -11.42 7.84
C ARG A 78 -6.30 -12.84 7.70
N GLU A 79 -6.77 -13.79 8.49
CA GLU A 79 -6.32 -15.19 8.43
C GLU A 79 -6.68 -15.87 7.11
N MET A 80 -7.91 -15.68 6.63
CA MET A 80 -8.34 -16.24 5.33
C MET A 80 -7.47 -15.71 4.18
N LEU A 81 -7.18 -14.41 4.17
CA LEU A 81 -6.30 -13.80 3.16
C LEU A 81 -4.83 -14.22 3.31
N ALA A 82 -4.36 -14.50 4.52
CA ALA A 82 -3.02 -15.03 4.75
C ALA A 82 -2.87 -16.44 4.16
N ASN A 83 -3.90 -17.28 4.31
CA ASN A 83 -3.95 -18.65 3.80
C ASN A 83 -4.14 -18.69 2.28
N ASN A 84 -5.05 -17.87 1.74
CA ASN A 84 -5.32 -17.80 0.31
C ASN A 84 -5.57 -16.36 -0.14
N ARG A 85 -4.50 -15.73 -0.67
CA ARG A 85 -4.53 -14.35 -1.19
C ARG A 85 -5.38 -14.17 -2.46
N LYS A 86 -5.89 -15.26 -3.06
CA LYS A 86 -6.72 -15.22 -4.27
C LYS A 86 -8.22 -15.15 -3.97
N LEU A 87 -8.62 -15.25 -2.70
CA LEU A 87 -10.02 -15.16 -2.30
C LEU A 87 -10.63 -13.83 -2.71
N THR A 88 -11.85 -13.91 -3.22
CA THR A 88 -12.66 -12.75 -3.57
C THR A 88 -13.39 -12.21 -2.35
N ILE A 89 -13.77 -10.92 -2.40
CA ILE A 89 -14.59 -10.30 -1.36
C ILE A 89 -15.94 -11.04 -1.20
N ARG A 90 -16.44 -11.63 -2.29
CA ARG A 90 -17.70 -12.39 -2.28
C ARG A 90 -17.56 -13.71 -1.52
N GLU A 91 -16.51 -14.48 -1.79
CA GLU A 91 -16.22 -15.72 -1.05
C GLU A 91 -16.02 -15.43 0.45
N LEU A 92 -15.26 -14.38 0.78
CA LEU A 92 -15.07 -13.95 2.18
C LEU A 92 -16.39 -13.54 2.86
N ALA A 93 -17.29 -12.88 2.13
CA ALA A 93 -18.58 -12.45 2.64
C ALA A 93 -19.53 -13.65 2.90
N GLU A 94 -19.53 -14.62 1.99
CA GLU A 94 -20.31 -15.85 2.10
C GLU A 94 -19.78 -16.73 3.25
N ASP A 95 -18.46 -16.92 3.36
CA ASP A 95 -17.83 -17.76 4.38
C ASP A 95 -17.97 -17.19 5.80
N LEU A 96 -17.85 -15.86 5.94
CA LEU A 96 -17.95 -15.19 7.24
C LEU A 96 -19.37 -14.76 7.59
N ASN A 97 -20.32 -14.91 6.65
CA ASN A 97 -21.68 -14.41 6.75
C ASN A 97 -21.73 -12.91 7.12
N ILE A 98 -20.87 -12.12 6.47
CA ILE A 98 -20.75 -10.66 6.65
C ILE A 98 -21.20 -9.99 5.36
N ALA A 99 -21.85 -8.83 5.47
CA ALA A 99 -22.22 -8.04 4.31
C ALA A 99 -20.98 -7.71 3.44
N TYR A 100 -21.10 -7.89 2.12
CA TYR A 100 -20.04 -7.62 1.15
C TYR A 100 -19.32 -6.28 1.37
N GLY A 101 -20.08 -5.20 1.56
CA GLY A 101 -19.52 -3.86 1.77
C GLY A 101 -18.68 -3.75 3.05
N SER A 102 -19.04 -4.49 4.10
CA SER A 102 -18.25 -4.53 5.34
C SER A 102 -16.93 -5.28 5.13
N VAL A 103 -16.94 -6.40 4.40
CA VAL A 103 -15.70 -7.10 4.04
C VAL A 103 -14.81 -6.23 3.16
N GLN A 104 -15.38 -5.54 2.18
CA GLN A 104 -14.64 -4.60 1.33
C GLN A 104 -13.96 -3.51 2.16
N ASP A 105 -14.69 -2.90 3.08
CA ASP A 105 -14.15 -1.89 3.99
C ASP A 105 -13.05 -2.46 4.89
N ILE A 106 -13.22 -3.66 5.45
CA ILE A 106 -12.22 -4.32 6.28
C ILE A 106 -10.92 -4.52 5.50
N VAL A 107 -11.02 -5.02 4.27
CA VAL A 107 -9.84 -5.25 3.42
C VAL A 107 -9.11 -3.94 3.10
N VAL A 108 -9.85 -2.88 2.77
CA VAL A 108 -9.26 -1.61 2.29
C VAL A 108 -8.82 -0.70 3.42
N ASN A 109 -9.71 -0.43 4.38
CA ASN A 109 -9.50 0.59 5.42
C ASN A 109 -8.87 0.01 6.68
N ASP A 110 -9.30 -1.16 7.13
CA ASP A 110 -8.83 -1.75 8.38
C ASP A 110 -7.53 -2.57 8.18
N LEU A 111 -7.40 -3.29 7.07
CA LEU A 111 -6.20 -4.06 6.72
C LEU A 111 -5.24 -3.33 5.77
N GLY A 112 -5.67 -2.26 5.11
CA GLY A 112 -4.82 -1.48 4.18
C GLY A 112 -4.43 -2.25 2.90
N LEU A 113 -5.15 -3.31 2.56
CA LEU A 113 -4.82 -4.18 1.43
C LEU A 113 -5.44 -3.66 0.13
N ARG A 114 -4.74 -3.91 -0.97
CA ARG A 114 -5.22 -3.59 -2.33
C ARG A 114 -5.09 -4.78 -3.25
N ARG A 115 -6.04 -4.92 -4.17
CA ARG A 115 -5.99 -5.95 -5.20
C ARG A 115 -4.86 -5.64 -6.19
N VAL A 116 -3.98 -6.61 -6.38
CA VAL A 116 -2.90 -6.57 -7.39
C VAL A 116 -3.09 -7.75 -8.33
N ALA A 117 -2.91 -7.52 -9.63
CA ALA A 117 -2.94 -8.60 -10.60
C ALA A 117 -1.68 -9.47 -10.46
N ALA A 118 -1.85 -10.79 -10.40
CA ALA A 118 -0.72 -11.71 -10.38
C ALA A 118 0.11 -11.57 -11.66
N LYS A 119 1.44 -11.57 -11.52
CA LYS A 119 2.35 -11.53 -12.66
C LYS A 119 2.35 -12.88 -13.37
N ARG A 120 2.44 -12.86 -14.70
CA ARG A 120 2.61 -14.08 -15.49
C ARG A 120 4.04 -14.60 -15.32
N VAL A 121 4.14 -15.91 -15.08
CA VAL A 121 5.39 -16.65 -15.00
C VAL A 121 5.56 -17.46 -16.29
N ASN A 122 6.77 -17.53 -16.81
CA ASN A 122 7.06 -18.18 -18.09
C ASN A 122 7.18 -19.70 -17.94
N GLY A 123 6.03 -20.39 -17.93
CA GLY A 123 5.95 -21.85 -17.92
C GLY A 123 5.94 -22.45 -16.51
N GLU A 124 5.37 -23.65 -16.40
CA GLU A 124 5.49 -24.48 -15.21
C GLU A 124 6.90 -25.10 -15.20
N LEU A 125 7.61 -24.98 -14.08
CA LEU A 125 8.91 -25.62 -13.88
C LEU A 125 8.69 -27.13 -13.72
N GLN A 126 8.45 -27.83 -14.84
CA GLN A 126 8.61 -29.28 -14.86
C GLN A 126 10.12 -29.56 -14.93
N MET A 127 10.63 -30.16 -13.86
CA MET A 127 11.92 -30.86 -13.90
C MET A 127 11.83 -31.83 -15.08
N SER A 128 12.75 -31.72 -16.05
CA SER A 128 12.75 -32.43 -17.34
C SER A 128 11.83 -31.83 -18.41
N GLN A 129 12.41 -31.07 -19.35
CA GLN A 129 12.32 -31.38 -20.78
C GLN A 129 13.37 -30.54 -21.53
N ASP A 130 14.46 -31.19 -21.94
CA ASP A 130 15.47 -30.64 -22.83
C ASP A 130 14.83 -30.19 -24.15
N ARG A 131 14.57 -28.89 -24.28
CA ARG A 131 14.28 -28.29 -25.59
C ARG A 131 15.61 -27.92 -26.25
N LYS A 132 15.97 -28.73 -27.24
CA LYS A 132 17.07 -28.61 -28.22
C LYS A 132 17.74 -27.22 -28.21
N ASN A 133 18.95 -27.20 -27.67
CA ASN A 133 19.91 -26.12 -27.74
C ASN A 133 19.88 -25.42 -29.11
N HIS A 134 19.35 -24.20 -29.17
CA HIS A 134 19.66 -23.30 -30.28
C HIS A 134 21.05 -22.70 -29.99
N VAL A 135 22.07 -23.44 -30.41
CA VAL A 135 23.47 -23.07 -30.28
C VAL A 135 23.75 -21.88 -31.20
N VAL A 136 23.98 -20.69 -30.63
CA VAL A 136 24.69 -19.62 -31.34
C VAL A 136 26.17 -19.74 -30.98
N PHE A 137 26.96 -20.05 -31.99
CA PHE A 137 28.36 -20.41 -31.93
C PHE A 137 29.24 -19.19 -31.61
N SER A 138 30.07 -19.27 -30.57
CA SER A 138 31.38 -18.61 -30.58
C SER A 138 32.35 -19.35 -29.66
N ARG A 139 33.59 -19.52 -30.15
CA ARG A 139 34.68 -20.25 -29.50
C ARG A 139 35.08 -19.53 -28.20
N LYS A 140 35.02 -20.27 -27.08
CA LYS A 140 35.53 -20.01 -25.72
C LYS A 140 34.46 -19.55 -24.72
N ASN A 141 34.14 -20.47 -23.81
CA ASN A 141 33.35 -20.35 -22.58
C ASN A 141 31.84 -20.16 -22.77
N THR A 142 31.14 -21.26 -23.11
CA THR A 142 29.67 -21.32 -23.07
C THR A 142 29.20 -21.30 -21.61
N ILE A 143 28.36 -20.33 -21.26
CA ILE A 143 27.65 -20.30 -19.98
C ILE A 143 26.41 -21.19 -20.14
N GLN A 144 26.27 -22.21 -19.28
CA GLN A 144 25.08 -23.04 -19.26
C GLN A 144 23.88 -22.20 -18.83
N GLN A 145 22.77 -22.29 -19.58
CA GLN A 145 21.50 -21.66 -19.22
C GLN A 145 20.42 -22.74 -19.05
N PRO A 146 19.69 -22.74 -17.92
CA PRO A 146 18.61 -23.69 -17.71
C PRO A 146 17.43 -23.45 -18.67
N SER A 147 16.63 -24.50 -18.88
CA SER A 147 15.40 -24.37 -19.68
C SER A 147 14.42 -23.39 -19.04
N ASN A 148 13.70 -22.62 -19.86
CA ASN A 148 12.71 -21.61 -19.45
C ASN A 148 13.25 -20.47 -18.53
N SER A 149 14.57 -20.23 -18.49
CA SER A 149 15.20 -19.22 -17.62
C SER A 149 15.32 -17.83 -18.27
N SER A 150 14.24 -17.31 -18.83
CA SER A 150 14.25 -15.97 -19.46
C SER A 150 14.58 -14.84 -18.46
N ASP A 151 14.28 -15.05 -17.19
CA ASP A 151 14.64 -14.16 -16.07
C ASP A 151 16.15 -14.12 -15.78
N MET A 152 16.90 -15.10 -16.30
CA MET A 152 18.34 -15.25 -16.18
C MET A 152 19.11 -14.86 -17.45
N ALA A 153 18.42 -14.43 -18.51
CA ALA A 153 19.04 -14.00 -19.76
C ALA A 153 19.02 -12.47 -19.89
N PRO A 154 20.19 -11.80 -19.91
CA PRO A 154 20.28 -10.33 -20.06
C PRO A 154 19.53 -9.78 -21.26
N CYS A 155 19.46 -10.54 -22.36
CA CYS A 155 18.67 -10.16 -23.52
C CYS A 155 17.17 -10.07 -23.21
N ASP A 156 16.64 -11.03 -22.46
CA ASP A 156 15.21 -11.13 -22.15
C ASP A 156 14.78 -10.17 -21.04
N PHE A 157 15.50 -10.13 -19.91
CA PHE A 157 15.08 -9.29 -18.78
C PHE A 157 15.47 -7.81 -18.91
N PHE A 158 16.40 -7.46 -19.82
CA PHE A 158 16.89 -6.09 -19.98
C PHE A 158 16.79 -5.58 -21.42
N LEU A 159 17.49 -6.19 -22.37
CA LEU A 159 17.70 -5.59 -23.70
C LEU A 159 16.41 -5.47 -24.51
N PHE A 160 15.66 -6.57 -24.64
CA PHE A 160 14.45 -6.59 -25.46
C PHE A 160 13.38 -5.65 -24.92
N ASP A 161 13.29 -5.51 -23.61
CA ASP A 161 12.36 -4.57 -22.98
C ASP A 161 12.68 -3.12 -23.35
N ARG A 162 13.96 -2.73 -23.34
CA ARG A 162 14.42 -1.38 -23.71
C ARG A 162 14.22 -1.08 -25.20
N VAL A 163 14.38 -2.08 -26.07
CA VAL A 163 14.16 -1.92 -27.52
C VAL A 163 12.67 -1.96 -27.88
N LYS A 164 11.87 -2.81 -27.24
CA LYS A 164 10.44 -2.99 -27.58
C LYS A 164 9.54 -1.88 -27.01
N LYS A 165 9.88 -1.30 -25.85
CA LYS A 165 9.06 -0.25 -25.21
C LYS A 165 8.81 0.96 -26.12
N PRO A 166 9.83 1.57 -26.78
CA PRO A 166 9.62 2.68 -27.71
C PRO A 166 8.81 2.31 -28.96
N LEU A 167 8.77 1.02 -29.32
CA LEU A 167 8.06 0.52 -30.50
C LEU A 167 6.61 0.12 -30.18
N ARG A 168 6.26 0.01 -28.89
CA ARG A 168 4.95 -0.51 -28.45
C ARG A 168 3.82 0.41 -28.91
N GLY A 169 2.78 -0.16 -29.51
CA GLY A 169 1.59 0.56 -29.96
C GLY A 169 1.74 1.28 -31.31
N THR A 170 2.93 1.24 -31.91
CA THR A 170 3.16 1.81 -33.25
C THR A 170 2.95 0.77 -34.35
N ARG A 171 2.30 1.16 -35.45
CA ARG A 171 2.18 0.33 -36.66
C ARG A 171 3.27 0.74 -37.64
N PHE A 172 3.92 -0.24 -38.25
CA PHE A 172 4.98 -0.03 -39.22
C PHE A 172 4.55 -0.56 -40.58
N ASN A 173 4.80 0.21 -41.64
CA ASN A 173 4.41 -0.16 -43.00
C ASN A 173 5.52 -0.89 -43.76
N SER A 174 6.74 -0.95 -43.19
CA SER A 174 7.89 -1.60 -43.81
C SER A 174 8.87 -2.15 -42.79
N ARG A 175 9.53 -3.26 -43.12
CA ARG A 175 10.63 -3.82 -42.34
C ARG A 175 11.76 -2.80 -42.12
N LYS A 176 12.05 -1.97 -43.12
CA LYS A 176 13.13 -0.96 -43.05
C LYS A 176 12.87 0.04 -41.92
N GLU A 177 11.62 0.44 -41.75
CA GLU A 177 11.19 1.36 -40.69
C GLU A 177 11.39 0.74 -39.30
N VAL A 178 11.04 -0.54 -39.14
CA VAL A 178 11.24 -1.29 -37.89
C VAL A 178 12.72 -1.37 -37.54
N MET A 179 13.58 -1.71 -38.51
CA MET A 179 15.02 -1.82 -38.29
C MET A 179 15.64 -0.49 -37.85
N GLU A 180 15.28 0.61 -38.53
CA GLU A 180 15.81 1.94 -38.20
C GLU A 180 15.42 2.37 -36.79
N LYS A 181 14.12 2.26 -36.44
CA LYS A 181 13.65 2.62 -35.10
C LYS A 181 14.22 1.70 -34.00
N SER A 182 14.38 0.41 -34.28
CA SER A 182 15.03 -0.53 -33.35
C SER A 182 16.50 -0.17 -33.12
N LYS A 183 17.22 0.21 -34.18
CA LYS A 183 18.61 0.66 -34.10
C LYS A 183 18.74 1.95 -33.29
N THR A 184 17.86 2.93 -33.53
CA THR A 184 17.82 4.16 -32.75
C THR A 184 17.57 3.89 -31.28
N ALA A 185 16.61 3.02 -30.95
CA ALA A 185 16.33 2.62 -29.57
C ALA A 185 17.53 1.92 -28.91
N LEU A 186 18.27 1.09 -29.66
CA LEU A 186 19.46 0.40 -29.17
C LEU A 186 20.61 1.37 -28.87
N VAL A 187 20.91 2.28 -29.80
CA VAL A 187 22.00 3.27 -29.66
C VAL A 187 21.70 4.28 -28.55
N ALA A 188 20.42 4.54 -28.28
CA ALA A 188 20.00 5.41 -27.19
C ALA A 188 20.26 4.82 -25.79
N ILE A 189 20.60 3.53 -25.66
CA ILE A 189 20.89 2.90 -24.36
C ILE A 189 22.30 3.30 -23.90
N PRO A 190 22.45 4.02 -22.78
CA PRO A 190 23.77 4.38 -22.26
C PRO A 190 24.58 3.16 -21.84
N ILE A 191 25.91 3.23 -22.01
CA ILE A 191 26.84 2.14 -21.62
C ILE A 191 26.69 1.78 -20.13
N ILE A 192 26.47 2.78 -19.27
CA ILE A 192 26.27 2.57 -17.83
C ILE A 192 25.08 1.66 -17.51
N GLU A 193 24.04 1.65 -18.34
CA GLU A 193 22.88 0.76 -18.14
C GLU A 193 23.22 -0.69 -18.47
N PHE A 194 24.12 -0.93 -19.43
CA PHE A 194 24.63 -2.29 -19.68
C PHE A 194 25.48 -2.78 -18.52
N GLN A 195 26.32 -1.92 -17.93
CA GLN A 195 27.11 -2.29 -16.75
C GLN A 195 26.19 -2.70 -15.58
N LYS A 196 25.19 -1.87 -15.27
CA LYS A 196 24.18 -2.21 -14.25
C LYS A 196 23.45 -3.51 -14.57
N CYS A 197 23.15 -3.79 -15.84
CA CYS A 197 22.53 -5.04 -16.24
C CYS A 197 23.38 -6.26 -15.85
N PHE A 198 24.70 -6.21 -16.06
CA PHE A 198 25.60 -7.31 -15.68
C PHE A 198 25.73 -7.45 -14.17
N GLU A 199 25.77 -6.34 -13.41
CA GLU A 199 25.75 -6.37 -11.95
C GLU A 199 24.44 -6.99 -11.43
N SER A 200 23.29 -6.61 -12.00
CA SER A 200 22.00 -7.23 -11.71
C SER A 200 21.95 -8.70 -12.11
N TRP A 201 22.64 -9.09 -13.18
CA TRP A 201 22.70 -10.49 -13.59
C TRP A 201 23.39 -11.37 -12.55
N ILE A 202 24.49 -10.89 -11.95
CA ILE A 202 25.16 -11.58 -10.84
C ILE A 202 24.22 -11.71 -9.63
N LYS A 203 23.51 -10.63 -9.26
CA LYS A 203 22.53 -10.67 -8.16
C LYS A 203 21.41 -11.68 -8.41
N ARG A 204 20.94 -11.78 -9.66
CA ARG A 204 19.92 -12.76 -10.07
C ARG A 204 20.38 -14.20 -9.91
N TRP A 205 21.67 -14.49 -10.13
CA TRP A 205 22.22 -15.82 -9.86
C TRP A 205 22.15 -16.18 -8.38
N TYR A 206 22.54 -15.26 -7.49
CA TYR A 206 22.40 -15.48 -6.05
C TYR A 206 20.94 -15.68 -5.63
N LYS A 207 20.01 -14.89 -6.19
CA LYS A 207 18.58 -15.08 -5.93
C LYS A 207 18.08 -16.45 -6.37
N CYS A 208 18.44 -16.87 -7.59
CA CYS A 208 18.03 -18.17 -8.13
C CYS A 208 18.47 -19.31 -7.21
N VAL A 209 19.70 -19.25 -6.68
CA VAL A 209 20.19 -20.23 -5.70
C VAL A 209 19.41 -20.15 -4.39
N ALA A 210 19.17 -18.93 -3.87
CA ALA A 210 18.46 -18.72 -2.62
C ALA A 210 17.00 -19.22 -2.65
N VAL A 211 16.34 -19.14 -3.80
CA VAL A 211 14.96 -19.67 -3.99
C VAL A 211 14.95 -21.08 -4.58
N ALA A 212 16.07 -21.82 -4.49
CA ALA A 212 16.21 -23.20 -4.96
C ALA A 212 15.76 -23.42 -6.43
N GLY A 213 15.96 -22.43 -7.29
CA GLY A 213 15.61 -22.49 -8.71
C GLY A 213 14.18 -22.04 -9.05
N GLU A 214 13.38 -21.60 -8.07
CA GLU A 214 12.08 -20.98 -8.35
C GLU A 214 12.19 -19.60 -9.01
N TYR A 215 11.11 -19.16 -9.65
CA TYR A 215 11.03 -17.80 -10.20
C TYR A 215 10.90 -16.76 -9.08
N PHE A 216 11.56 -15.62 -9.24
CA PHE A 216 11.55 -14.54 -8.24
C PHE A 216 11.18 -13.17 -8.85
N GLU A 217 10.66 -12.27 -8.01
CA GLU A 217 10.29 -10.91 -8.40
C GLU A 217 11.19 -9.84 -7.75
N GLY A 218 11.42 -8.74 -8.49
CA GLY A 218 12.11 -7.55 -8.02
C GLY A 218 13.63 -7.67 -7.87
N ASP A 219 14.33 -6.53 -7.82
CA ASP A 219 15.78 -6.44 -7.61
C ASP A 219 16.16 -6.20 -6.13
N ASN A 220 15.18 -6.14 -5.22
CA ASN A 220 15.44 -5.91 -3.79
C ASN A 220 16.17 -7.12 -3.19
N ILE A 221 17.42 -6.91 -2.76
CA ILE A 221 18.15 -7.77 -1.82
C ILE A 221 18.61 -6.82 -0.72
N THR A 222 18.09 -7.01 0.49
CA THR A 222 18.79 -6.63 1.71
C THR A 222 19.81 -7.73 1.97
N PHE A 223 21.10 -7.40 1.81
CA PHE A 223 22.18 -8.27 2.25
C PHE A 223 22.43 -7.97 3.73
N ASP A 224 21.58 -8.50 4.59
CA ASP A 224 21.87 -8.65 6.02
C ASP A 224 21.65 -10.12 6.35
N GLU A 225 22.70 -10.90 6.09
CA GLU A 225 23.21 -12.03 6.90
C GLU A 225 24.60 -12.43 6.37
#